data_AF-A0A967PWM8-F1
#
_entry.id   AF-A0A967PWM8-F1
#
_cell.length_a   1.000
_cell.length_b   1.000
_cell.length_c   1.000
_cell.angle_alpha   90.00
_cell.angle_beta   90.00
_cell.angle_gamma   90.00
#
_symmetry.space_group_name_H-M   'P 1'
#
loop_
_entity.id
_entity.type
_entity.pdbx_description
1 polymer ?
#
loop_
_entity_poly.entity_id
_entity_poly.type
_entity_poly.pdbx_seq_one_letter_code
_entity_poly.pdbx_strand_id
1 'polypeptide(L)' 'MLYGVRPGLQRELVADGHPVRIYVPYGDAWYPYLTRRLAERPANLWFFLRALFGR' A
#
# COMPACT_ATOMS: atom_id res chain seq x y z
N MET A 1 -3.41 -7.84 0.10
CA MET A 1 -2.44 -6.89 -0.51
C MET A 1 -2.74 -5.48 -0.04
N LEU A 2 -1.74 -4.58 -0.01
CA LEU A 2 -1.95 -3.19 0.38
C LEU A 2 -2.53 -2.38 -0.79
N TYR A 3 -3.41 -1.43 -0.49
CA TYR A 3 -3.90 -0.47 -1.48
C TYR A 3 -2.71 0.26 -2.15
N GLY A 4 -2.74 0.40 -3.48
CA GLY A 4 -1.69 1.05 -4.27
C GLY A 4 -0.44 0.19 -4.53
N VAL A 5 -0.27 -0.97 -3.90
CA VAL A 5 0.93 -1.82 -4.07
C VAL A 5 0.72 -2.87 -5.16
N ARG A 6 1.50 -2.78 -6.24
CA ARG A 6 1.48 -3.72 -7.40
C ARG A 6 0.06 -3.95 -7.95
N PRO A 7 -0.65 -2.91 -8.42
CA PRO A 7 -2.02 -3.04 -8.92
C PRO A 7 -2.14 -4.00 -10.13
N GLY A 8 -1.08 -4.14 -10.95
CA GLY A 8 -1.07 -5.11 -12.05
C GLY A 8 -1.22 -6.56 -11.56
N LEU A 9 -0.40 -6.96 -10.58
CA LEU A 9 -0.48 -8.30 -9.98
C LEU A 9 -1.84 -8.54 -9.30
N GLN A 10 -2.43 -7.52 -8.68
CA GLN A 10 -3.77 -7.66 -8.09
C GLN A 10 -4.81 -8.05 -9.14
N ARG A 11 -4.75 -7.44 -10.33
CA ARG A 11 -5.67 -7.76 -11.43
C ARG A 11 -5.41 -9.14 -12.02
N GLU A 12 -4.14 -9.49 -12.19
CA GLU A 12 -3.72 -10.82 -12.67
C GLU A 12 -4.24 -11.92 -11.75
N LEU A 13 -4.03 -11.81 -10.44
CA LEU A 13 -4.52 -12.79 -9.46
C LEU A 13 -6.06 -12.92 -9.48
N VAL A 14 -6.79 -11.82 -9.67
CA VAL A 14 -8.25 -11.86 -9.81
C VAL A 14 -8.66 -12.53 -11.12
N ALA A 15 -7.95 -12.26 -12.22
CA ALA A 15 -8.19 -12.90 -13.51
C ALA A 15 -7.94 -14.42 -13.47
N ASP A 16 -6.96 -14.85 -12.69
CA ASP A 16 -6.64 -16.27 -12.44
C ASP A 16 -7.64 -16.95 -11.47
N GLY A 17 -8.67 -16.24 -11.02
CA GLY A 17 -9.73 -16.77 -10.15
C GLY A 17 -9.34 -16.83 -8.67
N HIS A 18 -8.24 -16.21 -8.26
CA HIS A 18 -7.83 -16.18 -6.86
C HIS A 18 -8.57 -15.06 -6.08
N PRO A 19 -9.05 -15.35 -4.85
CA PRO A 19 -9.65 -14.33 -4.01
C PRO A 19 -8.59 -13.36 -3.50
N VAL A 20 -8.63 -12.11 -3.97
CA VAL A 20 -7.73 -11.05 -3.54
C VAL A 20 -8.43 -10.14 -2.54
N ARG A 21 -7.81 -9.91 -1.37
CA ARG A 21 -8.26 -8.92 -0.39
C ARG A 21 -7.31 -7.73 -0.35
N ILE A 22 -7.85 -6.52 -0.45
CA ILE A 22 -7.08 -5.27 -0.39
C ILE A 22 -7.27 -4.62 0.98
N TYR A 23 -6.17 -4.32 1.67
CA TYR A 23 -6.17 -3.57 2.93
C TYR A 23 -6.15 -2.08 2.62
N VAL A 24 -7.24 -1.39 2.98
CA VAL A 24 -7.43 0.04 2.76
C VAL A 24 -7.47 0.74 4.12
N PRO A 25 -6.41 1.44 4.53
CA PRO A 25 -6.47 2.33 5.68
C PRO A 25 -7.29 3.59 5.33
N TYR A 26 -8.19 4.01 6.21
CA TYR A 26 -9.04 5.19 6.04
C TYR A 26 -9.20 5.94 7.37
N GLY A 27 -9.61 7.22 7.30
CA GLY A 27 -9.87 8.07 8.46
C GLY A 27 -8.93 9.29 8.57
N ASP A 28 -9.32 10.24 9.42
CA ASP A 28 -8.64 11.55 9.54
C ASP A 28 -7.29 11.47 10.25
N ALA A 29 -7.08 10.44 11.08
CA ALA A 29 -5.81 10.19 11.78
C ALA A 29 -4.75 9.52 10.89
N TRP A 30 -4.66 9.94 9.62
CA TRP A 30 -3.74 9.37 8.64
C TRP A 30 -2.26 9.65 8.99
N TYR A 31 -1.96 10.82 9.57
CA TYR A 31 -0.59 11.24 9.87
C TYR A 31 0.05 10.41 11.01
N PRO A 32 -0.60 10.22 12.18
CA PRO A 32 -0.10 9.31 13.21
C PRO A 32 0.03 7.85 12.73
N TYR A 33 -0.90 7.40 11.88
CA TYR A 33 -0.83 6.06 11.29
C TYR A 33 0.42 5.92 10.39
N LEU A 34 0.68 6.91 9.55
CA LEU A 34 1.82 6.93 8.65
C LEU A 34 3.15 6.96 9.42
N THR A 35 3.30 7.84 10.39
CA THR A 35 4.54 7.99 11.16
C THR A 35 4.89 6.72 11.92
N ARG A 36 3.89 6.04 12.51
CA ARG A 36 4.09 4.73 13.15
C ARG A 36 4.59 3.67 12.18
N ARG A 37 4.01 3.59 10.97
CA ARG A 37 4.42 2.64 9.93
C ARG A 37 5.83 2.89 9.39
N LEU A 38 6.26 4.15 9.37
CA LEU A 38 7.62 4.53 8.98
C LEU A 38 8.64 4.18 10.07
N ALA A 39 8.30 4.45 11.34
CA ALA A 39 9.16 4.13 12.47
C ALA A 39 9.37 2.61 12.64
N GLU A 40 8.35 1.79 12.39
CA GLU A 40 8.43 0.33 12.48
C GLU A 40 9.36 -0.29 11.42
N ARG A 41 9.44 0.28 10.21
CA ARG A 41 10.28 -0.22 9.11
C ARG A 41 10.76 0.92 8.20
N PRO A 42 11.98 1.47 8.40
CA PRO A 42 12.52 2.57 7.61
C PRO A 42 12.58 2.28 6.10
N ALA A 43 12.74 1.01 5.71
CA ALA A 43 12.74 0.58 4.31
C ALA A 43 11.42 0.89 3.57
N ASN A 44 10.30 1.04 4.28
CA ASN A 44 9.02 1.44 3.67
C ASN A 44 9.01 2.91 3.21
N LEU A 45 9.94 3.73 3.70
CA LEU A 45 10.05 5.13 3.33
C LEU A 45 10.33 5.29 1.83
N TRP A 46 11.19 4.44 1.26
CA TRP A 46 11.50 4.48 -0.17
C TRP A 46 10.29 4.17 -1.04
N PHE A 47 9.47 3.18 -0.64
CA PHE A 47 8.22 2.86 -1.33
C PHE A 47 7.23 4.02 -1.27
N PHE A 48 7.16 4.71 -0.13
CA PHE A 48 6.27 5.84 0.06
C PHE A 48 6.69 7.05 -0.79
N LEU A 49 7.98 7.39 -0.79
CA LEU A 49 8.52 8.45 -1.64
C LEU A 49 8.26 8.14 -3.12
N ARG A 50 8.49 6.90 -3.55
CA ARG A 50 8.20 6.49 -4.93
C ARG A 50 6.71 6.57 -5.27
N ALA A 51 5.81 6.37 -4.30
CA ALA A 51 4.36 6.53 -4.51
C ALA A 51 3.92 8.01 -4.56
N LEU A 52 4.63 8.92 -3.88
CA LEU A 52 4.37 10.36 -3.94
C LEU A 52 4.86 10.99 -5.25
N PHE A 53 5.98 10.51 -5.80
CA PHE A 53 6.60 11.07 -7.01
C PHE A 53 6.34 10.26 -8.29
N GLY A 54 5.94 8.99 -8.17
CA GLY A 54 5.58 8.13 -9.30
C GLY A 54 4.11 8.27 -9.63
N ARG A 55 3.79 9.24 -10.49
CA ARG A 55 2.52 9.26 -11.22
C ARG A 55 2.52 8.19 -12.31
#